data_AF-A0A526V1Y6-F1
#
_entry.id   AF-A0A526V1Y6-F1
#
_cell.length_a   1.000
_cell.length_b   1.000
_cell.length_c   1.000
_cell.angle_alpha   90.00
_cell.angle_beta   90.00
_cell.angle_gamma   90.00
#
_symmetry.space_group_name_H-M   'P 1'
#
loop_
_entity.id
_entity.type
_entity.pdbx_description
1 polymer ?
#
loop_
_entity_poly.entity_id
_entity_poly.type
_entity_poly.pdbx_seq_one_letter_code
_entity_poly.pdbx_strand_id
1 'polypeptide(L)'
;GSLEVAPGKRLVDSPDFPDIYKAEAQKGADFLDRLKTVDDLDWTFLSPSAMFVPGERTGKFRLGKDTLLASDKGSSISFEDYAIVMVDEIEKPAHIRQRFTVGY
;
A
#
# COMPACT_ATOMS: atom_id res chain seq x y z
N GLY A 1 -0.32 -4.09 5.15
CA GLY A 1 -1.02 -5.33 5.58
C GLY A 1 -1.73 -6.05 4.46
N SER A 2 -2.62 -5.37 3.73
CA SER A 2 -3.48 -5.95 2.68
C SER A 2 -2.82 -6.21 1.32
N LEU A 3 -1.54 -5.87 1.14
CA LEU A 3 -0.77 -6.24 -0.05
C LEU A 3 -0.51 -7.74 -0.07
N GLU A 4 -0.45 -8.30 -1.27
CA GLU A 4 -0.29 -9.72 -1.50
C GLU A 4 1.18 -10.13 -1.55
N VAL A 5 1.55 -11.21 -0.87
CA VAL A 5 2.86 -11.87 -0.97
C VAL A 5 2.88 -12.97 -2.05
N ALA A 6 1.69 -13.42 -2.44
CA ALA A 6 1.41 -14.29 -3.57
C ALA A 6 -0.06 -14.08 -3.97
N PRO A 7 -0.49 -14.43 -5.20
CA PRO A 7 -1.87 -14.22 -5.63
C PRO A 7 -2.91 -14.72 -4.61
N GLY A 8 -3.74 -13.80 -4.11
CA GLY A 8 -4.78 -14.08 -3.12
C GLY A 8 -4.30 -14.33 -1.68
N LYS A 9 -3.01 -14.18 -1.39
CA LYS A 9 -2.42 -14.32 -0.04
C LYS A 9 -1.92 -12.97 0.47
N ARG A 10 -2.63 -12.37 1.42
CA ARG A 10 -2.26 -11.07 2.00
C ARG A 10 -1.14 -11.23 3.02
N LEU A 11 -0.29 -10.21 3.12
CA LEU A 11 0.81 -10.18 4.09
C LEU A 11 0.30 -10.33 5.53
N VAL A 12 -0.82 -9.68 5.88
CA VAL A 12 -1.41 -9.73 7.23
C VAL A 12 -1.87 -11.15 7.65
N ASP A 13 -2.15 -12.03 6.70
CA ASP A 13 -2.56 -13.41 6.94
C ASP A 13 -1.36 -14.36 7.11
N SER A 14 -0.14 -13.86 6.94
CA SER A 14 1.07 -14.69 7.05
C SER A 14 1.30 -15.13 8.51
N PRO A 15 1.80 -16.36 8.74
CA PRO A 15 2.06 -16.86 10.10
C PRO A 15 3.02 -15.98 10.90
N ASP A 16 4.01 -15.38 10.22
CA ASP A 16 5.06 -14.57 10.84
C ASP A 16 4.72 -13.07 10.89
N PHE A 17 3.47 -12.69 10.60
CA PHE A 17 3.07 -11.28 10.67
C PHE A 17 3.11 -10.79 12.13
N PRO A 18 3.76 -9.64 12.44
CA PRO A 18 3.91 -9.22 13.82
C PRO A 18 2.55 -8.90 14.48
N ASP A 19 2.26 -9.56 15.60
CA ASP A 19 0.98 -9.42 16.31
C ASP A 19 0.65 -7.98 16.70
N ILE A 20 1.68 -7.19 17.04
CA ILE A 20 1.52 -5.78 17.42
C ILE A 20 0.90 -4.91 16.32
N TYR A 21 1.03 -5.31 15.04
CA TYR A 21 0.47 -4.57 13.91
C TYR A 21 -0.80 -5.23 13.35
N LYS A 22 -1.14 -6.44 13.79
CA LYS A 22 -2.15 -7.28 13.14
C LYS A 22 -3.54 -6.67 13.18
N ALA A 23 -3.94 -6.14 14.34
CA ALA A 23 -5.26 -5.52 14.51
C ALA A 23 -5.48 -4.35 13.55
N GLU A 24 -4.50 -3.45 13.46
CA GLU A 24 -4.55 -2.29 12.57
C GLU A 24 -4.50 -2.70 11.08
N ALA A 25 -3.56 -3.59 10.73
CA ALA A 25 -3.41 -4.08 9.36
C ALA A 25 -4.66 -4.80 8.85
N GLN A 26 -5.34 -5.55 9.72
CA GLN A 26 -6.60 -6.21 9.40
C GLN A 26 -7.71 -5.18 9.14
N LYS A 27 -7.81 -4.13 9.97
CA LYS A 27 -8.82 -3.07 9.75
C LYS A 27 -8.61 -2.31 8.46
N GLY A 28 -7.36 -2.07 8.07
CA GLY A 28 -7.04 -1.53 6.74
C GLY A 28 -7.46 -2.45 5.60
N ALA A 29 -7.30 -3.77 5.76
CA ALA A 29 -7.75 -4.76 4.78
C ALA A 29 -9.29 -4.81 4.69
N ASP A 30 -9.99 -4.84 5.82
CA ASP A 30 -11.45 -4.79 5.89
C ASP A 30 -12.01 -3.53 5.21
N PHE A 31 -11.35 -2.38 5.43
CA PHE A 31 -11.75 -1.11 4.81
C PHE A 31 -11.56 -1.12 3.29
N LEU A 32 -10.45 -1.66 2.80
CA LEU A 32 -10.25 -1.85 1.35
C LEU A 32 -11.31 -2.76 0.74
N ASP A 33 -11.66 -3.87 1.41
CA ASP A 33 -12.70 -4.77 0.94
C ASP A 33 -14.07 -4.08 0.89
N ARG A 34 -14.37 -3.19 1.85
CA ARG A 34 -15.56 -2.35 1.80
C ARG A 34 -15.51 -1.33 0.66
N LEU A 35 -14.40 -0.64 0.44
CA LEU A 35 -14.26 0.32 -0.65
C LEU A 35 -14.48 -0.32 -2.03
N LYS A 36 -14.03 -1.56 -2.22
CA LYS A 36 -14.26 -2.31 -3.47
C LYS A 36 -15.74 -2.53 -3.81
N THR A 37 -16.66 -2.41 -2.84
CA THR A 37 -18.10 -2.51 -3.09
C THR A 37 -18.77 -1.16 -3.37
N VAL A 38 -18.02 -0.06 -3.34
CA VAL A 38 -18.53 1.30 -3.55
C VAL A 38 -18.37 1.69 -5.02
N ASP A 39 -19.47 2.03 -5.68
CA ASP A 39 -19.56 2.33 -7.11
C ASP A 39 -20.01 3.77 -7.42
N ASP A 40 -20.37 4.54 -6.39
CA ASP A 40 -20.83 5.93 -6.46
C ASP A 40 -19.76 6.94 -6.02
N LEU A 41 -18.54 6.49 -5.66
CA LEU A 41 -17.40 7.32 -5.32
C LEU A 41 -16.17 6.98 -6.17
N ASP A 42 -15.43 8.01 -6.58
CA ASP A 42 -14.12 7.88 -7.23
C ASP A 42 -13.03 7.75 -6.17
N TRP A 43 -13.00 6.61 -5.50
CA TRP A 43 -12.02 6.32 -4.45
C TRP A 43 -10.69 5.84 -5.04
N THR A 44 -9.58 6.18 -4.37
CA THR A 44 -8.27 5.58 -4.63
C THR A 44 -7.70 5.07 -3.30
N PHE A 45 -7.13 3.86 -3.29
CA PHE A 45 -6.49 3.30 -2.11
C PHE A 45 -4.99 3.14 -2.34
N LEU A 46 -4.18 4.02 -1.77
CA LEU A 46 -2.72 3.93 -1.81
C LEU A 46 -2.22 3.10 -0.62
N SER A 47 -1.69 1.91 -0.88
CA SER A 47 -1.04 1.08 0.13
C SER A 47 0.44 1.45 0.24
N PRO A 48 0.97 1.74 1.44
CA PRO A 48 2.42 1.84 1.63
C PRO A 48 3.07 0.45 1.64
N SER A 49 4.39 0.42 1.42
CA SER A 49 5.26 -0.73 1.72
C SER A 49 5.16 -1.18 3.19
N ALA A 50 5.66 -2.38 3.50
CA ALA A 50 5.58 -2.94 4.85
C ALA A 50 6.28 -2.07 5.90
N MET A 51 7.48 -1.57 5.59
CA MET A 51 8.16 -0.57 6.39
C MET A 51 7.84 0.83 5.86
N PHE A 52 7.04 1.56 6.62
CA PHE A 52 6.63 2.91 6.31
C PHE A 52 7.06 3.84 7.43
N VAL A 53 8.15 4.58 7.23
CA VAL A 53 8.84 5.38 8.26
C VAL A 53 9.42 6.66 7.65
N PRO A 54 9.81 7.68 8.44
CA PRO A 54 10.51 8.85 7.92
C PRO A 54 11.82 8.46 7.23
N GLY A 55 12.21 9.20 6.19
CA GLY A 55 13.43 8.94 5.43
C GLY A 55 13.85 10.10 4.52
N GLU A 56 14.39 9.76 3.35
CA GLU A 56 14.82 10.74 2.34
C GLU A 56 13.75 10.91 1.27
N ARG A 57 13.62 12.13 0.75
CA ARG A 57 12.81 12.46 -0.43
C ARG A 57 13.64 12.21 -1.70
N THR A 58 13.63 10.99 -2.21
CA THR A 58 14.48 10.60 -3.34
C THR A 58 13.83 10.82 -4.70
N GLY A 59 12.50 10.77 -4.78
CA GLY A 59 11.75 10.73 -6.04
C GLY A 59 12.02 9.46 -6.87
N LYS A 60 12.59 8.41 -6.27
CA LYS A 60 12.94 7.15 -6.95
C LYS A 60 12.26 5.98 -6.25
N PHE A 61 11.22 5.47 -6.88
CA PHE A 61 10.42 4.36 -6.36
C PHE A 61 9.75 3.63 -7.51
N ARG A 62 9.17 2.46 -7.20
CA ARG A 62 8.34 1.67 -8.10
C ARG A 62 6.89 1.81 -7.68
N LEU A 63 6.00 1.85 -8.66
CA LEU A 63 4.56 1.71 -8.46
C LEU A 63 4.15 0.27 -8.78
N GLY A 64 3.15 -0.20 -8.05
CA GLY A 64 2.56 -1.52 -8.24
C GLY A 64 1.05 -1.49 -7.98
N LYS A 65 0.41 -2.64 -8.12
CA LYS A 65 -1.02 -2.81 -7.80
C LYS A 65 -1.19 -3.54 -6.47
N ASP A 66 -1.44 -4.84 -6.55
CA ASP A 66 -1.87 -5.63 -5.41
C ASP A 66 -0.75 -6.32 -4.65
N THR A 67 0.39 -6.51 -5.30
CA THR A 67 1.53 -7.26 -4.77
C THR A 67 2.45 -6.36 -3.96
N LEU A 68 2.93 -6.88 -2.82
CA LEU A 68 3.92 -6.22 -1.99
C LEU A 68 5.22 -5.98 -2.79
N LEU A 69 5.66 -4.73 -2.86
CA LEU A 69 6.94 -4.37 -3.46
C LEU A 69 8.05 -4.58 -2.43
N ALA A 70 9.02 -5.43 -2.76
CA ALA A 70 10.20 -5.70 -1.94
C ALA A 70 11.48 -5.66 -2.78
N SER A 71 12.58 -5.36 -2.11
CA SER A 71 13.96 -5.43 -2.62
C SER A 71 14.77 -6.44 -1.79
N ASP A 72 16.06 -6.54 -2.07
CA ASP A 72 17.03 -7.27 -1.24
C ASP A 72 17.08 -6.75 0.22
N LYS A 73 16.68 -5.50 0.45
CA LYS A 73 16.57 -4.86 1.77
C LYS A 73 15.17 -4.96 2.39
N GLY A 74 14.26 -5.72 1.77
CA GLY A 74 12.87 -5.84 2.19
C GLY A 74 11.94 -4.81 1.53
N SER A 75 10.73 -4.69 2.08
CA SER A 75 9.68 -3.79 1.57
C SER A 75 9.65 -2.50 2.37
N SER A 76 10.04 -1.39 1.75
CA SER A 76 10.05 -0.08 2.41
C SER A 76 9.67 1.08 1.48
N ILE A 77 9.23 2.18 2.08
CA ILE A 77 9.03 3.49 1.46
C ILE A 77 9.16 4.58 2.54
N SER A 78 9.75 5.73 2.21
CA SER A 78 9.79 6.88 3.13
C SER A 78 8.46 7.63 3.15
N PHE A 79 8.19 8.36 4.24
CA PHE A 79 7.05 9.29 4.31
C PHE A 79 7.10 10.33 3.18
N GLU A 80 8.30 10.80 2.88
CA GLU A 80 8.56 11.85 1.91
C GLU A 80 8.27 11.40 0.47
N ASP A 81 8.70 10.19 0.09
CA ASP A 81 8.43 9.65 -1.25
C ASP A 81 6.99 9.15 -1.39
N TYR A 82 6.40 8.61 -0.31
CA TYR A 82 4.97 8.30 -0.30
C TYR A 82 4.10 9.55 -0.51
N ALA A 83 4.48 10.68 0.09
CA ALA A 83 3.79 11.95 -0.09
C ALA A 83 3.87 12.46 -1.55
N ILE A 84 4.99 12.24 -2.26
CA ILE A 84 5.07 12.52 -3.70
C ILE A 84 3.99 11.74 -4.43
N VAL A 85 3.92 10.42 -4.21
CA VAL A 85 2.95 9.56 -4.91
C VAL A 85 1.50 9.94 -4.59
N MET A 86 1.22 10.29 -3.34
CA MET A 86 -0.11 10.75 -2.95
C MET A 86 -0.51 12.03 -3.68
N VAL A 87 0.39 13.03 -3.73
CA VAL A 87 0.10 14.31 -4.39
C VAL A 87 -0.01 14.13 -5.90
N ASP A 88 0.87 13.34 -6.51
CA ASP A 88 0.82 13.04 -7.95
C ASP A 88 -0.52 12.41 -8.36
N GLU A 89 -1.04 11.47 -7.55
CA GLU A 89 -2.34 10.83 -7.81
C GLU A 89 -3.52 11.80 -7.62
N ILE A 90 -3.41 12.80 -6.74
CA ILE A 90 -4.44 13.85 -6.61
C ILE A 90 -4.40 14.80 -7.82
N GLU A 91 -3.22 15.20 -8.28
CA GLU A 91 -3.06 16.14 -9.40
C GLU A 91 -3.38 15.50 -10.75
N LYS A 92 -3.01 14.22 -10.93
CA LYS A 92 -3.20 13.45 -12.18
C LYS A 92 -3.71 12.05 -11.85
N PRO A 93 -5.01 11.91 -11.52
CA PRO A 93 -5.56 10.62 -11.12
C PRO A 93 -5.36 9.54 -12.17
N ALA A 94 -4.71 8.45 -11.77
CA ALA A 94 -4.47 7.28 -12.61
C ALA A 94 -5.10 6.00 -12.03
N HIS A 95 -5.52 6.05 -10.76
CA HIS A 95 -5.93 4.89 -9.97
C HIS A 95 -7.36 5.02 -9.42
N ILE A 96 -8.29 5.55 -10.22
CA ILE A 96 -9.71 5.64 -9.86
C ILE A 96 -10.33 4.25 -9.64
N ARG A 97 -11.01 4.10 -8.50
CA ARG A 97 -11.71 2.90 -8.01
C ARG A 97 -10.82 1.67 -7.95
N GLN A 98 -9.54 1.87 -7.63
CA GLN A 98 -8.60 0.78 -7.49
C GLN A 98 -7.59 1.06 -6.37
N ARG A 99 -6.92 -0.02 -5.94
CA ARG A 99 -5.77 0.05 -5.07
C ARG A 99 -4.49 0.06 -5.90
N PHE A 100 -3.51 0.82 -5.44
CA PHE A 100 -2.14 0.75 -5.92
C PHE A 100 -1.16 0.84 -4.74
N THR A 101 0.14 0.66 -5.01
CA THR A 101 1.19 0.65 -4.00
C THR A 101 2.45 1.34 -4.50
N VAL A 102 3.29 1.76 -3.55
CA VAL A 102 4.62 2.33 -3.80
C VAL A 102 5.66 1.64 -2.93
N GLY A 103 6.87 1.46 -3.46
CA GLY A 103 8.02 0.94 -2.71
C GLY A 103 9.33 1.05 -3.51
N TYR A 104 10.46 0.95 -2.82
CA TYR A 104 11.79 0.93 -3.46
C TYR A 104 12.05 -0.36 -4.22
#